data_AF-A0A2R6C6F0-F1
#
_entry.id   AF-A0A2R6C6F0-F1
#
_cell.length_a   1.000
_cell.length_b   1.000
_cell.length_c   1.000
_cell.angle_alpha   90.00
_cell.angle_beta   90.00
_cell.angle_gamma   90.00
#
_symmetry.space_group_name_H-M   'P 1'
#
loop_
_entity.id
_entity.type
_entity.pdbx_description
1 polymer ?
#
loop_
_entity_poly.entity_id
_entity_poly.type
_entity_poly.pdbx_seq_one_letter_code
_entity_poly.pdbx_strand_id
1 'polypeptide(L)'
;LFIDNGDIGEGEFLGRKIPKRSGKFFTTTSKGTLHPLPLEFLDYNKNKKGGLYVGYFIHDGQNFVRLGGFDLLETHEEGKFTINAYIFSSFLVGSRDFVVDYQTYDKLLSNFVNNVLSKGIGGKYVKDVLELENLLYDILYVKNVNGNNISIVDPISFWYYKSRGEEVNLCTDCELKDKVELWNKIIKIWFKEFIL
;
A
#
# COMPACT_ATOMS: atom_id res chain seq x y z
N LEU A 1 2.67 5.16 -3.92
CA LEU A 1 1.46 5.97 -4.23
C LEU A 1 1.89 7.37 -4.61
N PHE A 2 1.29 7.97 -5.64
CA PHE A 2 1.61 9.32 -6.09
C PHE A 2 0.40 10.03 -6.71
N ILE A 3 0.40 11.36 -6.66
CA ILE A 3 -0.47 12.18 -7.50
C ILE A 3 0.31 12.55 -8.77
N ASP A 4 -0.26 12.26 -9.93
CA ASP A 4 0.34 12.59 -11.21
C ASP A 4 0.16 14.08 -11.53
N ASN A 5 1.23 14.83 -11.74
CA ASN A 5 1.17 16.27 -12.04
C ASN A 5 1.14 16.58 -13.55
N GLY A 6 1.25 15.56 -14.40
CA GLY A 6 1.22 15.66 -15.85
C GLY A 6 2.59 15.48 -16.52
N ASP A 7 2.54 15.53 -17.86
CA ASP A 7 3.71 15.46 -18.73
C ASP A 7 4.58 16.72 -18.59
N ILE A 8 5.89 16.50 -18.56
CA ILE A 8 6.93 17.55 -18.47
C ILE A 8 7.97 17.45 -19.59
N GLY A 9 7.81 16.50 -20.52
CA GLY A 9 8.67 16.35 -21.69
C GLY A 9 8.87 14.89 -22.09
N GLU A 10 10.05 14.59 -22.62
CA GLU A 10 10.48 13.23 -22.98
C GLU A 10 11.78 12.90 -22.23
N GLY A 11 11.96 11.61 -21.92
CA GLY A 11 13.22 11.04 -21.51
C GLY A 11 13.55 9.81 -22.34
N GLU A 12 14.63 9.12 -22.02
CA GLU A 12 15.07 7.93 -22.73
C GLU A 12 15.27 6.77 -21.76
N PHE A 13 14.82 5.59 -22.17
CA PHE A 13 15.08 4.34 -21.46
C PHE A 13 15.24 3.21 -22.48
N LEU A 14 16.33 2.46 -22.36
CA LEU A 14 16.68 1.36 -23.28
C LEU A 14 16.65 1.76 -24.77
N GLY A 15 17.17 2.95 -25.10
CA GLY A 15 17.21 3.44 -26.48
C GLY A 15 15.87 3.94 -27.03
N ARG A 16 14.82 4.03 -26.19
CA ARG A 16 13.48 4.48 -26.59
C ARG A 16 13.11 5.76 -25.87
N LYS A 17 12.52 6.69 -26.62
CA LYS A 17 11.89 7.88 -26.04
C LYS A 17 10.62 7.50 -25.29
N ILE A 18 10.51 7.96 -24.06
CA ILE A 18 9.34 7.75 -23.19
C ILE A 18 8.85 9.12 -22.68
N PRO A 19 7.53 9.35 -22.60
CA PRO A 19 7.00 10.51 -21.91
C PRO A 19 7.57 10.62 -20.49
N LYS A 20 8.09 11.80 -20.18
CA LYS A 20 8.56 12.15 -18.85
C LYS A 20 7.46 12.92 -18.13
N ARG A 21 7.16 12.48 -16.91
CA ARG A 21 6.09 13.03 -16.08
C ARG A 21 6.66 13.47 -14.73
N SER A 22 5.96 14.38 -14.08
CA SER A 22 6.23 14.72 -12.68
C SER A 22 5.10 14.23 -11.79
N GLY A 23 5.42 13.86 -10.56
CA GLY A 23 4.44 13.41 -9.59
C GLY A 23 4.82 13.81 -8.18
N LYS A 24 3.80 13.96 -7.33
CA LYS A 24 3.95 14.09 -5.88
C LYS A 24 3.79 12.71 -5.26
N PHE A 25 4.90 12.07 -4.94
CA PHE A 25 4.96 10.76 -4.32
C PHE A 25 4.77 10.88 -2.81
N PHE A 26 4.23 9.84 -2.19
CA PHE A 26 4.03 9.79 -0.75
C PHE A 26 4.76 8.58 -0.18
N THR A 27 5.66 8.85 0.76
CA THR A 27 6.35 7.82 1.56
C THR A 27 5.82 7.85 2.98
N THR A 28 5.74 6.67 3.60
CA THR A 28 5.31 6.55 4.99
C THR A 28 6.43 6.00 5.87
N THR A 29 6.46 6.41 7.13
CA THR A 29 7.36 5.86 8.15
C THR A 29 6.61 4.86 9.01
N SER A 30 7.34 4.01 9.73
CA SER A 30 6.78 3.11 10.75
C SER A 30 6.06 3.83 11.90
N LYS A 31 6.15 5.17 11.98
CA LYS A 31 5.45 6.03 12.95
C LYS A 31 4.19 6.71 12.35
N GLY A 32 3.73 6.26 11.18
CA GLY A 32 2.52 6.77 10.54
C GLY A 32 2.65 8.19 9.99
N THR A 33 3.87 8.71 9.85
CA THR A 33 4.09 9.99 9.17
C THR A 33 4.00 9.77 7.66
N LEU A 34 3.43 10.73 6.94
CA LEU A 34 3.37 10.74 5.48
C LEU A 34 4.17 11.92 4.94
N HIS A 35 5.21 11.65 4.15
CA HIS A 35 6.06 12.66 3.55
C HIS A 35 5.83 12.76 2.05
N PRO A 36 5.51 13.96 1.52
CA PRO A 36 5.46 14.17 0.09
C PRO A 36 6.88 14.34 -0.48
N LEU A 37 7.14 13.69 -1.61
CA LEU A 37 8.39 13.80 -2.36
C LEU A 37 8.06 14.08 -3.83
N PRO A 38 8.47 15.24 -4.39
CA PRO A 38 8.35 15.45 -5.83
C PRO A 38 9.37 14.55 -6.54
N LEU A 39 8.92 13.75 -7.50
CA LEU A 39 9.79 12.98 -8.37
C LEU A 39 9.37 13.14 -9.83
N GLU A 40 10.36 13.06 -10.70
CA GLU A 40 10.16 12.88 -12.14
C GLU A 40 10.34 11.41 -12.49
N PHE A 41 9.54 10.93 -13.43
CA PHE A 41 9.56 9.53 -13.85
C PHE A 41 9.17 9.39 -15.32
N LEU A 42 9.56 8.27 -15.92
CA LEU A 42 9.19 7.87 -17.26
C LEU A 42 7.97 6.95 -17.19
N ASP A 43 6.95 7.21 -17.99
CA ASP A 43 5.72 6.40 -18.01
C ASP A 43 5.20 6.27 -19.45
N TYR A 44 4.98 5.03 -19.88
CA TYR A 44 4.30 4.76 -21.14
C TYR A 44 2.79 5.00 -21.06
N ASN A 45 2.23 5.01 -19.85
CA ASN A 45 0.79 5.14 -19.62
C ASN A 45 0.36 6.60 -19.59
N LYS A 46 -0.80 6.87 -20.21
CA LYS A 46 -1.44 8.19 -20.18
C LYS A 46 -2.31 8.33 -18.93
N ASN A 47 -1.68 8.50 -17.77
CA ASN A 47 -2.39 8.87 -16.55
C ASN A 47 -3.11 10.20 -16.72
N LYS A 48 -4.26 10.33 -16.07
CA LYS A 48 -4.94 11.61 -15.93
C LYS A 48 -4.14 12.49 -14.97
N LYS A 49 -3.85 13.71 -15.39
CA LYS A 49 -3.27 14.73 -14.50
C LYS A 49 -4.20 14.93 -13.30
N GLY A 50 -3.60 15.00 -12.13
CA GLY A 50 -4.29 15.10 -10.85
C GLY A 50 -4.73 13.76 -10.29
N GLY A 51 -4.68 12.65 -11.03
CA GLY A 51 -5.10 11.32 -10.59
C GLY A 51 -4.20 10.74 -9.50
N LEU A 52 -4.75 9.84 -8.67
CA LEU A 52 -4.08 9.23 -7.53
C LEU A 52 -3.74 7.79 -7.86
N TYR A 53 -2.46 7.52 -8.07
CA TYR A 53 -2.01 6.26 -8.65
C TYR A 53 -1.11 5.47 -7.69
N VAL A 54 -1.30 4.16 -7.70
CA VAL A 54 -0.30 3.21 -7.23
C VAL A 54 0.50 2.76 -8.44
N GLY A 55 1.82 2.78 -8.34
CA GLY A 55 2.70 2.42 -9.44
C GLY A 55 3.85 1.54 -8.99
N TYR A 56 4.25 0.66 -9.89
CA TYR A 56 5.46 -0.16 -9.78
C TYR A 56 6.55 0.51 -10.59
N PHE A 57 7.68 0.77 -9.96
CA PHE A 57 8.78 1.51 -10.55
C PHE A 57 10.07 0.71 -10.46
N ILE A 58 10.90 0.83 -11.49
CA ILE A 58 12.32 0.49 -11.43
C ILE A 58 13.13 1.78 -11.48
N HIS A 59 14.33 1.73 -10.92
CA HIS A 59 15.31 2.80 -11.03
C HIS A 59 16.52 2.25 -11.78
N ASP A 60 16.85 2.85 -12.93
CA ASP A 60 17.96 2.39 -13.79
C ASP A 60 19.32 3.02 -13.43
N GLY A 61 19.35 3.83 -12.37
CA GLY A 61 20.52 4.61 -11.95
C GLY A 61 20.39 6.10 -12.28
N GLN A 62 19.50 6.47 -13.21
CA GLN A 62 19.27 7.86 -13.62
C GLN A 62 17.80 8.26 -13.54
N ASN A 63 16.88 7.39 -13.98
CA ASN A 63 15.46 7.66 -14.07
C ASN A 63 14.66 6.61 -13.31
N PHE A 64 13.56 7.05 -12.70
CA PHE A 64 12.48 6.16 -12.32
C PHE A 64 11.63 5.83 -13.56
N VAL A 65 11.43 4.55 -13.83
CA VAL A 65 10.59 4.08 -14.95
C VAL A 65 9.42 3.30 -14.38
N ARG A 66 8.21 3.73 -14.68
CA ARG A 66 7.00 3.03 -14.26
C ARG A 66 6.76 1.82 -15.17
N LEU A 67 6.71 0.64 -14.56
CA LEU A 67 6.40 -0.61 -15.25
C LEU A 67 4.89 -0.87 -15.33
N GLY A 68 4.12 -0.35 -14.36
CA GLY A 68 2.68 -0.53 -14.32
C GLY A 68 2.06 0.10 -13.08
N GLY A 69 0.77 -0.15 -12.88
CA GLY A 69 0.03 0.34 -11.73
C GLY A 69 -1.45 0.51 -12.02
N PHE A 70 -2.15 1.18 -11.11
CA PHE A 70 -3.60 1.41 -11.20
C PHE A 70 -3.98 2.75 -10.58
N ASP A 71 -5.15 3.27 -10.96
CA ASP A 71 -5.78 4.42 -10.31
C ASP A 71 -6.47 3.95 -9.03
N LEU A 72 -6.06 4.52 -7.89
CA LEU A 72 -6.53 4.11 -6.57
C LEU A 72 -8.02 4.41 -6.39
N LEU A 73 -8.51 5.53 -6.93
CA LEU A 73 -9.89 5.96 -6.73
C LEU A 73 -10.83 5.18 -7.64
N GLU A 74 -10.46 5.01 -8.91
CA GLU A 74 -11.24 4.21 -9.86
C GLU A 74 -11.36 2.75 -9.38
N THR A 75 -10.27 2.16 -8.90
CA THR A 75 -10.32 0.77 -8.43
C THR A 75 -11.17 0.59 -7.17
N HIS A 76 -11.27 1.65 -6.34
CA HIS A 76 -12.18 1.68 -5.20
C HIS A 76 -13.65 1.77 -5.63
N GLU A 77 -13.96 2.60 -6.63
CA GLU A 77 -15.32 2.70 -7.18
C GLU A 77 -15.79 1.41 -7.85
N GLU A 78 -14.88 0.66 -8.47
CA GLU A 78 -15.15 -0.65 -9.05
C GLU A 78 -15.36 -1.76 -7.99
N GLY A 79 -15.16 -1.47 -6.70
CA GLY A 79 -15.31 -2.45 -5.61
C GLY A 79 -14.23 -3.53 -5.60
N LYS A 80 -13.14 -3.37 -6.35
CA LYS A 80 -12.05 -4.37 -6.40
C LYS A 80 -11.21 -4.39 -5.13
N PHE A 81 -10.97 -3.22 -4.53
CA PHE A 81 -10.38 -3.10 -3.19
C PHE A 81 -10.70 -1.72 -2.59
N THR A 82 -10.69 -1.58 -1.26
CA THR A 82 -10.95 -0.28 -0.60
C THR A 82 -9.66 0.54 -0.42
N ILE A 83 -9.76 1.87 -0.45
CA ILE A 83 -8.61 2.76 -0.20
C ILE A 83 -7.93 2.39 1.13
N ASN A 84 -8.71 2.11 2.17
CA ASN A 84 -8.20 1.67 3.47
C ASN A 84 -7.50 0.31 3.42
N ALA A 85 -8.03 -0.67 2.70
CA ALA A 85 -7.34 -1.95 2.53
C ALA A 85 -5.97 -1.77 1.87
N TYR A 86 -5.84 -0.84 0.91
CA TYR A 86 -4.54 -0.53 0.31
C TYR A 86 -3.59 0.17 1.30
N ILE A 87 -4.05 1.18 2.04
CA ILE A 87 -3.22 1.92 3.00
C ILE A 87 -2.75 0.97 4.11
N PHE A 88 -3.66 0.16 4.66
CA PHE A 88 -3.33 -0.82 5.68
C PHE A 88 -2.35 -1.87 5.17
N SER A 89 -2.58 -2.45 3.98
CA SER A 89 -1.63 -3.39 3.35
C SER A 89 -0.24 -2.77 3.17
N SER A 90 -0.19 -1.50 2.76
CA SER A 90 1.07 -0.78 2.55
C SER A 90 1.78 -0.51 3.87
N PHE A 91 1.03 -0.22 4.94
CA PHE A 91 1.58 0.02 6.27
C PHE A 91 2.05 -1.27 6.94
N LEU A 92 1.38 -2.39 6.65
CA LEU A 92 1.73 -3.72 7.14
C LEU A 92 3.18 -4.12 6.83
N VAL A 93 3.70 -3.70 5.67
CA VAL A 93 5.07 -3.98 5.24
C VAL A 93 6.10 -3.46 6.26
N GLY A 94 5.78 -2.40 7.01
CA GLY A 94 6.62 -1.87 8.09
C GLY A 94 6.34 -2.45 9.48
N SER A 95 5.35 -3.34 9.62
CA SER A 95 4.94 -3.92 10.89
C SER A 95 5.87 -5.05 11.33
N ARG A 96 6.02 -5.22 12.66
CA ARG A 96 6.76 -6.34 13.23
C ARG A 96 5.77 -7.38 13.70
N ASP A 97 6.14 -8.65 13.51
CA ASP A 97 5.38 -9.79 14.04
C ASP A 97 3.89 -9.82 13.62
N PHE A 98 3.53 -9.23 12.48
CA PHE A 98 2.14 -9.15 12.02
C PHE A 98 1.23 -8.43 13.03
N VAL A 99 1.79 -7.47 13.77
CA VAL A 99 1.07 -6.60 14.69
C VAL A 99 1.27 -5.16 14.27
N VAL A 100 0.15 -4.47 14.06
CA VAL A 100 0.11 -3.04 13.73
C VAL A 100 -0.39 -2.27 14.95
N ASP A 101 0.32 -1.21 15.30
CA ASP A 101 -0.12 -0.27 16.32
C ASP A 101 -1.26 0.60 15.78
N TYR A 102 -2.43 0.53 16.41
CA TYR A 102 -3.66 1.19 15.97
C TYR A 102 -3.48 2.71 15.93
N GLN A 103 -2.98 3.33 17.00
CA GLN A 103 -2.72 4.78 17.04
C GLN A 103 -1.80 5.24 15.91
N THR A 104 -0.78 4.44 15.59
CA THR A 104 0.14 4.76 14.50
C THR A 104 -0.53 4.65 13.14
N TYR A 105 -1.38 3.64 12.95
CA TYR A 105 -2.18 3.50 11.73
C TYR A 105 -3.24 4.60 11.59
N ASP A 106 -3.96 4.95 12.67
CA ASP A 106 -4.90 6.05 12.72
C ASP A 106 -4.23 7.39 12.36
N LYS A 107 -3.03 7.62 12.88
CA LYS A 107 -2.20 8.77 12.51
C LYS A 107 -1.85 8.77 11.02
N LEU A 108 -1.51 7.61 10.44
CA LEU A 108 -1.27 7.50 9.00
C LEU A 108 -2.51 7.85 8.18
N LEU A 109 -3.67 7.30 8.54
CA LEU A 109 -4.93 7.58 7.86
C LEU A 109 -5.29 9.06 7.95
N SER A 110 -5.20 9.65 9.14
CA SER A 110 -5.42 11.08 9.35
C SER A 110 -4.47 11.92 8.48
N ASN A 111 -3.19 11.56 8.41
CA ASN A 111 -2.23 12.24 7.54
C ASN A 111 -2.55 12.05 6.05
N PHE A 112 -3.01 10.87 5.66
CA PHE A 112 -3.39 10.55 4.30
C PHE A 112 -4.60 11.38 3.86
N VAL A 113 -5.66 11.39 4.66
CA VAL A 113 -6.85 12.22 4.44
C VAL A 113 -6.45 13.68 4.29
N ASN A 114 -5.70 14.21 5.25
CA ASN A 114 -5.36 15.63 5.28
C ASN A 114 -4.40 16.07 4.16
N ASN A 115 -3.50 15.22 3.70
CA ASN A 115 -2.45 15.60 2.73
C ASN A 115 -2.70 15.11 1.30
N VAL A 116 -3.55 14.10 1.12
CA VAL A 116 -3.81 13.44 -0.17
C VAL A 116 -5.26 13.64 -0.61
N LEU A 117 -6.24 13.34 0.24
CA LEU A 117 -7.66 13.39 -0.14
C LEU A 117 -8.25 14.79 -0.01
N SER A 118 -8.20 15.40 1.18
CA SER A 118 -8.85 16.68 1.50
C SER A 118 -8.21 17.88 0.81
N LYS A 119 -6.92 17.80 0.47
CA LYS A 119 -6.19 18.83 -0.29
C LYS A 119 -6.07 18.50 -1.79
N GLY A 120 -6.73 17.43 -2.26
CA GLY A 120 -6.58 16.90 -3.61
C GLY A 120 -7.90 16.46 -4.23
N ILE A 121 -7.84 15.43 -5.06
CA ILE A 121 -8.93 14.94 -5.93
C ILE A 121 -9.93 13.98 -5.26
N GLY A 122 -9.74 13.65 -3.99
CA GLY A 122 -10.43 12.53 -3.32
C GLY A 122 -11.45 12.93 -2.26
N GLY A 123 -11.90 14.18 -2.22
CA GLY A 123 -12.74 14.71 -1.14
C GLY A 123 -14.01 13.91 -0.84
N LYS A 124 -14.64 13.32 -1.88
CA LYS A 124 -15.84 12.48 -1.71
C LYS A 124 -15.60 11.18 -0.92
N TYR A 125 -14.36 10.67 -0.88
CA TYR A 125 -14.00 9.43 -0.20
C TYR A 125 -13.46 9.66 1.23
N VAL A 126 -13.44 10.90 1.71
CA VAL A 126 -12.92 11.20 3.06
C VAL A 126 -13.70 10.44 4.13
N LYS A 127 -15.03 10.38 3.99
CA LYS A 127 -15.89 9.64 4.89
C LYS A 127 -15.57 8.14 4.86
N ASP A 128 -15.47 7.58 3.65
CA ASP A 128 -15.16 6.17 3.41
C ASP A 128 -13.78 5.74 3.95
N VAL A 129 -12.88 6.70 4.19
CA VAL A 129 -11.54 6.45 4.74
C VAL A 129 -11.48 6.65 6.25
N LEU A 130 -12.29 7.56 6.82
CA LEU A 130 -12.25 7.91 8.26
C LEU A 130 -13.15 7.04 9.17
N GLU A 131 -14.10 6.28 8.64
CA GLU A 131 -15.00 5.41 9.44
C GLU A 131 -14.30 4.12 9.95
N LEU A 132 -13.23 4.30 10.73
CA LEU A 132 -12.22 3.33 11.14
C LEU A 132 -12.72 2.08 11.88
N GLU A 133 -13.71 2.22 12.77
CA GLU A 133 -14.15 1.12 13.64
C GLU A 133 -14.82 -0.02 12.88
N ASN A 134 -15.55 0.25 11.80
CA ASN A 134 -16.12 -0.79 10.93
C ASN A 134 -15.12 -1.25 9.86
N LEU A 135 -14.26 -0.35 9.39
CA LEU A 135 -13.34 -0.59 8.27
C LEU A 135 -12.26 -1.62 8.55
N LEU A 136 -11.77 -1.74 9.78
CA LEU A 136 -10.76 -2.76 10.11
C LEU A 136 -11.35 -4.18 10.08
N TYR A 137 -12.63 -4.34 10.42
CA TYR A 137 -13.32 -5.64 10.32
C TYR A 137 -13.60 -6.05 8.87
N ASP A 138 -13.73 -5.08 7.96
CA ASP A 138 -13.92 -5.34 6.53
C ASP A 138 -12.62 -5.76 5.81
N ILE A 139 -11.46 -5.56 6.45
CA ILE A 139 -10.17 -5.99 5.91
C ILE A 139 -9.97 -7.47 6.24
N LEU A 140 -10.13 -8.31 5.22
CA LEU A 140 -10.18 -9.79 5.33
C LEU A 140 -8.98 -10.47 6.02
N TYR A 141 -7.85 -9.79 6.19
CA TYR A 141 -6.66 -10.32 6.84
C TYR A 141 -6.40 -9.69 8.23
N VAL A 142 -7.26 -8.79 8.70
CA VAL A 142 -7.28 -8.37 10.11
C VAL A 142 -7.92 -9.49 10.92
N LYS A 143 -7.18 -10.01 11.89
CA LYS A 143 -7.61 -11.09 12.77
C LYS A 143 -8.40 -10.57 13.97
N ASN A 144 -7.83 -9.56 14.64
CA ASN A 144 -8.38 -9.01 15.87
C ASN A 144 -7.83 -7.61 16.13
N VAL A 145 -8.62 -6.76 16.79
CA VAL A 145 -8.21 -5.48 17.36
C VAL A 145 -8.32 -5.59 18.88
N ASN A 146 -7.19 -5.59 19.59
CA ASN A 146 -7.15 -5.63 21.06
C ASN A 146 -6.48 -4.37 21.61
N GLY A 147 -7.30 -3.43 22.11
CA GLY A 147 -6.83 -2.13 22.55
C GLY A 147 -6.10 -1.41 21.43
N ASN A 148 -4.80 -1.17 21.60
CA ASN A 148 -3.98 -0.47 20.60
C ASN A 148 -3.30 -1.40 19.57
N ASN A 149 -3.56 -2.70 19.61
CA ASN A 149 -2.89 -3.67 18.73
C ASN A 149 -3.87 -4.28 17.73
N ILE A 150 -3.57 -4.15 16.45
CA ILE A 150 -4.25 -4.84 15.35
C ILE A 150 -3.40 -6.04 14.97
N SER A 151 -3.91 -7.24 15.24
CA SER A 151 -3.27 -8.49 14.82
C SER A 151 -3.78 -8.87 13.44
N ILE A 152 -2.90 -9.31 12.57
CA ILE A 152 -3.23 -9.74 11.21
C ILE A 152 -2.85 -11.21 10.98
N VAL A 153 -3.54 -11.84 10.02
CA VAL A 153 -3.25 -13.19 9.56
C VAL A 153 -2.11 -13.15 8.56
N ASP A 154 -1.13 -14.04 8.68
CA ASP A 154 -0.02 -14.08 7.73
C ASP A 154 -0.51 -14.45 6.31
N PRO A 155 0.17 -13.98 5.25
CA PRO A 155 -0.29 -14.20 3.89
C PRO A 155 -0.47 -15.67 3.48
N ILE A 156 0.36 -16.57 4.03
CA ILE A 156 0.27 -18.00 3.69
C ILE A 156 -1.00 -18.59 4.31
N SER A 157 -1.25 -18.33 5.59
CA SER A 157 -2.49 -18.70 6.25
C SER A 157 -3.71 -18.10 5.56
N PHE A 158 -3.67 -16.81 5.20
CA PHE A 158 -4.76 -16.14 4.51
C PHE A 158 -5.15 -16.86 3.22
N TRP A 159 -4.19 -17.15 2.33
CA TRP A 159 -4.46 -17.81 1.06
C TRP A 159 -4.83 -19.27 1.22
N TYR A 160 -4.26 -19.97 2.21
CA TYR A 160 -4.64 -21.35 2.52
C TYR A 160 -6.14 -21.47 2.79
N TYR A 161 -6.67 -20.69 3.73
CA TYR A 161 -8.10 -20.73 4.06
C TYR A 161 -8.98 -20.17 2.94
N LYS A 162 -8.58 -19.05 2.31
CA LYS A 162 -9.32 -18.47 1.18
C LYS A 162 -9.45 -19.41 -0.02
N SER A 163 -8.38 -20.13 -0.37
CA SER A 163 -8.41 -21.08 -1.49
C SER A 163 -9.37 -22.25 -1.27
N ARG A 164 -9.71 -22.51 -0.01
CA ARG A 164 -10.60 -23.59 0.43
C ARG A 164 -12.02 -23.11 0.73
N GLY A 165 -12.29 -21.80 0.61
CA GLY A 165 -13.58 -21.20 0.97
C GLY A 165 -13.87 -21.22 2.48
N GLU A 166 -12.84 -21.37 3.30
CA GLU A 166 -12.95 -21.43 4.76
C GLU A 166 -12.80 -20.03 5.39
N GLU A 167 -13.27 -19.87 6.63
CA GLU A 167 -13.04 -18.66 7.41
C GLU A 167 -11.54 -18.48 7.67
N VAL A 168 -11.05 -17.25 7.48
CA VAL A 168 -9.61 -16.96 7.56
C VAL A 168 -9.14 -17.09 9.01
N ASN A 169 -8.15 -17.94 9.25
CA ASN A 169 -7.50 -18.10 10.55
C ASN A 169 -5.97 -18.28 10.39
N LEU A 170 -5.24 -18.41 11.49
CA LEU A 170 -3.82 -18.78 11.48
C LEU A 170 -3.69 -20.30 11.25
N CYS A 171 -2.83 -20.68 10.32
CA CYS A 171 -2.44 -22.08 10.11
C CYS A 171 -1.44 -22.51 11.19
N THR A 172 -1.93 -22.75 12.41
CA THR A 172 -1.10 -23.27 13.52
C THR A 172 -1.02 -24.79 13.52
N ASP A 173 -2.05 -25.46 13.03
CA ASP A 173 -2.18 -26.92 12.96
C ASP A 173 -2.73 -27.35 11.59
N CYS A 174 -2.24 -26.72 10.52
CA CYS A 174 -2.61 -27.04 9.14
C CYS A 174 -1.41 -27.57 8.36
N GLU A 175 -1.65 -28.14 7.17
CA GLU A 175 -0.62 -28.73 6.30
C GLU A 175 0.52 -27.78 5.94
N LEU A 176 0.27 -26.46 5.99
CA LEU A 176 1.25 -25.43 5.66
C LEU A 176 1.95 -24.80 6.87
N LYS A 177 1.78 -25.35 8.08
CA LYS A 177 2.38 -24.81 9.31
C LYS A 177 3.88 -24.52 9.16
N ASP A 178 4.63 -25.50 8.65
CA ASP A 178 6.07 -25.36 8.45
C ASP A 178 6.43 -24.22 7.48
N LYS A 179 5.55 -23.93 6.50
CA LYS A 179 5.73 -22.83 5.54
C LYS A 179 5.45 -21.48 6.19
N VAL A 180 4.41 -21.39 7.03
CA VAL A 180 4.12 -20.21 7.84
C VAL A 180 5.29 -19.92 8.78
N GLU A 181 5.80 -20.93 9.48
CA GLU A 181 6.95 -20.79 10.38
C GLU A 181 8.21 -20.32 9.64
N LEU A 182 8.48 -20.89 8.45
CA LEU A 182 9.61 -20.48 7.62
C LEU A 182 9.44 -19.04 7.13
N TRP A 183 8.26 -18.68 6.63
CA TRP A 183 7.95 -17.31 6.20
C TRP A 183 8.17 -16.30 7.32
N ASN A 184 7.66 -16.61 8.52
CA ASN A 184 7.80 -15.77 9.69
C ASN A 184 9.27 -15.60 10.09
N LYS A 185 10.12 -16.62 9.89
CA LYS A 185 11.58 -16.50 10.08
C LYS A 185 12.21 -15.63 9.00
N ILE A 186 11.85 -15.83 7.73
CA ILE A 186 12.38 -15.05 6.61
C ILE A 186 12.09 -13.57 6.82
N ILE A 187 10.83 -13.17 6.99
CA ILE A 187 10.50 -11.75 7.10
C ILE A 187 11.17 -11.06 8.30
N LYS A 188 11.39 -11.78 9.41
CA LYS A 188 12.08 -11.23 10.59
C LYS A 188 13.56 -10.95 10.33
N ILE A 189 14.19 -11.70 9.44
CA ILE A 189 15.61 -11.60 9.09
C ILE A 189 15.78 -10.68 7.88
N TRP A 190 15.04 -10.92 6.79
CA TRP A 190 15.14 -10.19 5.53
C TRP A 190 14.87 -8.69 5.66
N PHE A 191 13.90 -8.29 6.48
CA PHE A 191 13.63 -6.86 6.71
C PHE A 191 14.74 -6.13 7.49
N LYS A 192 15.57 -6.85 8.26
CA LYS A 192 16.73 -6.22 8.91
C LYS A 192 17.81 -5.83 7.90
N GLU A 193 17.96 -6.58 6.82
CA GLU A 193 19.06 -6.39 5.86
C GLU A 193 18.79 -5.24 4.85
N PHE A 194 17.54 -4.83 4.66
CA PHE A 194 17.17 -3.72 3.76
C PHE A 194 16.98 -2.36 4.45
N ILE A 195 17.02 -2.31 5.79
CA ILE A 195 16.88 -1.07 6.58
C ILE A 195 18.25 -0.54 7.07
N LEU A 196 19.36 -1.23 6.75
CA LEU A 196 20.73 -0.80 7.06
C LEU A 196 21.42 -0.18 5.85
#